data_AF-A0A923QFT0-F1
#
_entry.id   AF-A0A923QFT0-F1
#
_cell.length_a   1.000
_cell.length_b   1.000
_cell.length_c   1.000
_cell.angle_alpha   90.00
_cell.angle_beta   90.00
_cell.angle_gamma   90.00
#
_symmetry.space_group_name_H-M   'P 1'
#
loop_
_entity.id
_entity.type
_entity.pdbx_description
1 polymer ?
#
loop_
_entity_poly.entity_id
_entity_poly.type
_entity_poly.pdbx_seq_one_letter_code
_entity_poly.pdbx_strand_id
1 'polypeptide(L)'
;VDRVAIYRDSAVTHDAIAATLTQLAKEVADGEPGLVYFSGHGSRFESPQGSGRCLEGLLTADGQVFTAEEMSAVIQPLARKTDGLFVFFDACHTGNLTASRATGPQRLQAKFAPRAGGSGPVSNCDQIVNMLQPSPAGGRATGNRYIYAAAARADEAAADDGEKGGLATTNFLNCMVAGNGQTVDAIRACAQQGIELRLKDNPTFKPHHLTISGDISIRPVRADLSPAYKQSLLAEAEGGTLTNRVARAKSAQVSLVLSAQGWPRVDNPIQAFNAIVAKAEPGTALVVDAPQTLKINAQTLQMKVRAPADGFLYVFQSSENGKNAYLLFPNLSDRDNRVSAGQSVDLPRASWPLMAGGPEGDDQLLVVFSRSERDIGQLVGQSAGPFLDLAVSPIGMQALTLAVSRSAYADEAECQAAAPASRPAACSPGFSASLKTIREIP
;
A
#
# COMPACT_ATOMS: atom_id res chain seq x y z
N VAL A 1 2.93 1.82 -16.51
CA VAL A 1 3.68 1.46 -15.27
C VAL A 1 2.67 0.80 -14.35
N ASP A 2 2.99 -0.34 -13.76
CA ASP A 2 2.03 -1.04 -12.89
C ASP A 2 1.83 -0.26 -11.59
N ARG A 3 0.58 0.12 -11.30
CA ARG A 3 0.22 0.86 -10.09
C ARG A 3 -0.12 -0.12 -8.98
N VAL A 4 0.85 -0.40 -8.11
CA VAL A 4 0.69 -1.39 -7.04
C VAL A 4 0.93 -0.78 -5.66
N ALA A 5 -0.05 -0.95 -4.78
CA ALA A 5 0.00 -0.63 -3.37
C ALA A 5 -0.20 -1.92 -2.54
N ILE A 6 0.59 -2.09 -1.47
CA ILE A 6 0.53 -3.26 -0.60
C ILE A 6 0.56 -2.79 0.84
N TYR A 7 -0.44 -3.19 1.59
CA TYR A 7 -0.56 -2.95 3.03
C TYR A 7 -0.52 -4.29 3.76
N ARG A 8 0.06 -4.28 4.96
CA ARG A 8 0.18 -5.47 5.83
C ARG A 8 -0.02 -5.07 7.27
N ASP A 9 -0.55 -6.01 8.05
CA ASP A 9 -0.63 -5.91 9.50
C ASP A 9 -1.21 -4.55 9.93
N SER A 10 -0.51 -3.81 10.79
CA SER A 10 -0.94 -2.50 11.30
C SER A 10 -1.19 -1.44 10.23
N ALA A 11 -0.66 -1.60 9.01
CA ALA A 11 -0.87 -0.65 7.92
C ALA A 11 -2.22 -0.83 7.21
N VAL A 12 -2.95 -1.93 7.46
CA VAL A 12 -4.27 -2.19 6.88
C VAL A 12 -5.35 -1.53 7.75
N THR A 13 -5.39 -0.20 7.78
CA THR A 13 -6.42 0.58 8.49
C THR A 13 -7.62 0.88 7.60
N HIS A 14 -8.75 1.24 8.19
CA HIS A 14 -9.95 1.66 7.43
C HIS A 14 -9.64 2.83 6.49
N ASP A 15 -9.01 3.88 7.03
CA ASP A 15 -8.62 5.07 6.24
C ASP A 15 -7.64 4.72 5.11
N ALA A 16 -6.67 3.83 5.36
CA ALA A 16 -5.70 3.44 4.35
C ALA A 16 -6.38 2.71 3.17
N ILE A 17 -7.33 1.81 3.44
CA ILE A 17 -8.12 1.13 2.40
C ILE A 17 -8.92 2.15 1.60
N ALA A 18 -9.67 3.03 2.27
CA ALA A 18 -10.51 4.04 1.61
C ALA A 18 -9.68 4.99 0.73
N ALA A 19 -8.59 5.53 1.27
CA ALA A 19 -7.71 6.45 0.56
C ALA A 19 -7.05 5.78 -0.65
N THR A 20 -6.57 4.55 -0.51
CA THR A 20 -5.89 3.80 -1.59
C THR A 20 -6.84 3.51 -2.74
N LEU A 21 -8.04 2.98 -2.47
CA LEU A 21 -9.00 2.66 -3.52
C LEU A 21 -9.50 3.93 -4.23
N THR A 22 -9.73 5.00 -3.47
CA THR A 22 -10.10 6.31 -4.03
C THR A 22 -9.00 6.87 -4.92
N GLN A 23 -7.74 6.77 -4.49
CA GLN A 23 -6.60 7.25 -5.26
C GLN A 23 -6.40 6.41 -6.52
N LEU A 24 -6.47 5.09 -6.43
CA LEU A 24 -6.39 4.19 -7.57
C LEU A 24 -7.48 4.49 -8.62
N ALA A 25 -8.71 4.79 -8.17
CA ALA A 25 -9.78 5.18 -9.08
C ALA A 25 -9.55 6.52 -9.80
N LYS A 26 -8.75 7.43 -9.21
CA LYS A 26 -8.34 8.68 -9.89
C LYS A 26 -7.26 8.43 -10.93
N GLU A 27 -6.32 7.54 -10.62
CA GLU A 27 -5.14 7.28 -11.45
C GLU A 27 -5.38 6.29 -12.60
N VAL A 28 -6.34 5.38 -12.45
CA VAL A 28 -6.65 4.38 -13.48
C VAL A 28 -7.20 5.07 -14.74
N ALA A 29 -6.66 4.69 -15.89
CA ALA A 29 -7.17 5.11 -17.19
C ALA A 29 -8.33 4.20 -17.64
N ASP A 30 -9.16 4.70 -18.54
CA ASP A 30 -10.29 3.94 -19.06
C ASP A 30 -9.80 2.67 -19.78
N GLY A 31 -10.40 1.53 -19.44
CA GLY A 31 -10.09 0.21 -19.99
C GLY A 31 -8.89 -0.50 -19.37
N GLU A 32 -8.20 0.07 -18.38
CA GLU A 32 -7.10 -0.64 -17.71
C GLU A 32 -7.63 -1.76 -16.78
N PRO A 33 -6.93 -2.90 -16.68
CA PRO A 33 -7.30 -3.96 -15.74
C PRO A 33 -6.96 -3.56 -14.30
N GLY A 34 -7.67 -4.14 -13.32
CA GLY A 34 -7.44 -3.86 -11.91
C GLY A 34 -7.50 -5.12 -11.04
N LEU A 35 -6.77 -5.13 -9.93
CA LEU A 35 -6.84 -6.16 -8.90
C LEU A 35 -7.01 -5.50 -7.54
N VAL A 36 -8.05 -5.91 -6.81
CA VAL A 36 -8.22 -5.62 -5.38
C VAL A 36 -8.20 -6.95 -4.65
N TYR A 37 -7.24 -7.13 -3.75
CA TYR A 37 -7.09 -8.36 -2.98
C TYR A 37 -7.02 -8.03 -1.49
N PHE A 38 -7.82 -8.73 -0.69
CA PHE A 38 -7.78 -8.66 0.77
C PHE A 38 -7.73 -10.08 1.32
N SER A 39 -6.85 -10.30 2.31
CA SER A 39 -6.85 -11.52 3.11
C SER A 39 -6.67 -11.15 4.57
N GLY A 40 -7.64 -11.54 5.39
CA GLY A 40 -7.69 -11.18 6.80
C GLY A 40 -8.99 -11.62 7.43
N HIS A 41 -9.29 -11.10 8.62
CA HIS A 41 -10.55 -11.38 9.27
C HIS A 41 -11.68 -10.55 8.64
N GLY A 42 -12.84 -11.18 8.46
CA GLY A 42 -14.09 -10.42 8.40
C GLY A 42 -14.72 -10.33 9.78
N SER A 43 -15.72 -9.46 9.89
CA SER A 43 -16.50 -9.27 11.10
C SER A 43 -17.98 -9.06 10.76
N ARG A 44 -18.83 -9.24 11.77
CA ARG A 44 -20.26 -8.99 11.72
C ARG A 44 -20.74 -8.43 13.04
N PHE A 45 -21.58 -7.41 12.99
CA PHE A 45 -22.07 -6.71 14.18
C PHE A 45 -23.44 -6.09 13.91
N GLU A 46 -24.22 -5.85 14.96
CA GLU A 46 -25.50 -5.17 14.84
C GLU A 46 -25.31 -3.71 14.41
N SER A 47 -26.17 -3.24 13.50
CA SER A 47 -26.13 -1.87 13.02
C SER A 47 -26.28 -0.89 14.20
N PRO A 48 -25.38 0.10 14.34
CA PRO A 48 -25.47 1.13 15.39
C PRO A 48 -26.77 1.94 15.36
N GLN A 49 -27.51 1.87 14.25
CA GLN A 49 -28.80 2.55 14.05
C GLN A 49 -29.98 1.82 14.73
N GLY A 50 -29.73 0.71 15.44
CA GLY A 50 -30.74 0.05 16.30
C GLY A 50 -31.88 -0.65 15.55
N SER A 51 -31.66 -1.04 14.29
CA SER A 51 -32.67 -1.66 13.43
C SER A 51 -32.77 -3.19 13.56
N GLY A 52 -31.98 -3.83 14.42
CA GLY A 52 -31.82 -5.28 14.44
C GLY A 52 -31.15 -5.84 13.17
N ARG A 53 -30.67 -4.96 12.28
CA ARG A 53 -29.98 -5.31 11.04
C ARG A 53 -28.51 -5.58 11.32
N CYS A 54 -28.00 -6.71 10.85
CA CYS A 54 -26.58 -7.05 10.96
C CYS A 54 -25.79 -6.45 9.79
N LEU A 55 -24.70 -5.76 10.10
CA LEU A 55 -23.70 -5.31 9.14
C LEU A 55 -22.53 -6.27 9.13
N GLU A 56 -22.00 -6.52 7.94
CA GLU A 56 -20.81 -7.34 7.73
C GLU A 56 -19.75 -6.53 6.98
N GLY A 57 -18.48 -6.88 7.20
CA GLY A 57 -17.38 -6.20 6.54
C GLY A 57 -16.02 -6.77 6.90
N LEU A 58 -14.98 -6.19 6.32
CA LEU A 58 -13.60 -6.58 6.55
C LEU A 58 -13.09 -5.92 7.83
N LEU A 59 -12.52 -6.70 8.75
CA LEU A 59 -11.94 -6.16 9.98
C LEU A 59 -10.55 -5.60 9.65
N THR A 60 -10.35 -4.33 9.97
CA THR A 60 -9.09 -3.62 9.75
C THR A 60 -8.24 -3.65 11.03
N ALA A 61 -6.94 -3.39 10.90
CA ALA A 61 -5.97 -3.53 11.98
C ALA A 61 -6.19 -2.52 13.13
N ASP A 62 -6.84 -1.40 12.84
CA ASP A 62 -7.30 -0.39 13.80
C ASP A 62 -8.63 -0.76 14.50
N GLY A 63 -9.11 -1.99 14.30
CA GLY A 63 -10.31 -2.52 14.96
C GLY A 63 -11.62 -1.99 14.38
N GLN A 64 -11.56 -1.25 13.27
CA GLN A 64 -12.73 -0.82 12.52
C GLN A 64 -13.19 -1.91 11.55
N VAL A 65 -14.42 -1.78 11.05
CA VAL A 65 -14.97 -2.72 10.08
C VAL A 65 -15.33 -1.94 8.82
N PHE A 66 -14.71 -2.32 7.71
CA PHE A 66 -15.00 -1.78 6.40
C PHE A 66 -16.20 -2.53 5.82
N THR A 67 -17.38 -1.90 5.89
CA THR A 67 -18.66 -2.55 5.56
C THR A 67 -18.79 -2.86 4.08
N ALA A 68 -19.71 -3.78 3.76
CA ALA A 68 -20.06 -4.09 2.37
C ALA A 68 -20.54 -2.84 1.60
N GLU A 69 -21.34 -1.99 2.24
CA GLU A 69 -21.82 -0.75 1.64
C GLU A 69 -20.69 0.25 1.35
N GLU A 70 -19.78 0.46 2.32
CA GLU A 70 -18.59 1.29 2.11
C GLU A 70 -17.74 0.73 0.97
N MET A 71 -17.44 -0.56 0.98
CA MET A 71 -16.66 -1.24 -0.06
C MET A 71 -17.28 -1.09 -1.44
N SER A 72 -18.60 -1.25 -1.55
CA SER A 72 -19.28 -1.01 -2.82
C SER A 72 -19.10 0.43 -3.29
N ALA A 73 -19.24 1.40 -2.38
CA ALA A 73 -19.09 2.82 -2.72
C ALA A 73 -17.68 3.17 -3.19
N VAL A 74 -16.62 2.61 -2.58
CA VAL A 74 -15.23 2.94 -2.96
C VAL A 74 -14.76 2.17 -4.19
N ILE A 75 -15.28 0.96 -4.43
CA ILE A 75 -14.95 0.16 -5.61
C ILE A 75 -15.70 0.64 -6.86
N GLN A 76 -16.91 1.20 -6.72
CA GLN A 76 -17.75 1.55 -7.87
C GLN A 76 -17.06 2.49 -8.89
N PRO A 77 -16.33 3.55 -8.48
CA PRO A 77 -15.59 4.39 -9.43
C PRO A 77 -14.52 3.62 -10.20
N LEU A 78 -13.81 2.71 -9.53
CA LEU A 78 -12.80 1.85 -10.15
C LEU A 78 -13.45 0.90 -11.17
N ALA A 79 -14.54 0.24 -10.79
CA ALA A 79 -15.29 -0.68 -11.64
C ALA A 79 -15.91 -0.01 -12.88
N ARG A 80 -16.14 1.31 -12.84
CA ARG A 80 -16.65 2.07 -13.99
C ARG A 80 -15.58 2.35 -15.05
N LYS A 81 -14.33 2.55 -14.63
CA LYS A 81 -13.22 2.88 -15.53
C LYS A 81 -12.49 1.65 -16.06
N THR A 82 -12.42 0.60 -15.27
CA THR A 82 -11.61 -0.59 -15.59
C THR A 82 -12.29 -1.55 -16.56
N ASP A 83 -11.51 -2.24 -17.38
CA ASP A 83 -11.94 -3.43 -18.13
C ASP A 83 -11.18 -4.66 -17.60
N GLY A 84 -11.86 -5.47 -16.78
CA GLY A 84 -11.28 -6.62 -16.11
C GLY A 84 -10.85 -6.34 -14.66
N LEU A 85 -11.69 -5.68 -13.86
CA LEU A 85 -11.46 -5.53 -12.42
C LEU A 85 -11.74 -6.85 -11.71
N PHE A 86 -10.71 -7.42 -11.10
CA PHE A 86 -10.80 -8.60 -10.26
C PHE A 86 -10.75 -8.19 -8.79
N VAL A 87 -11.81 -8.47 -8.04
CA VAL A 87 -11.86 -8.29 -6.58
C VAL A 87 -11.84 -9.66 -5.93
N PHE A 88 -10.90 -9.91 -5.02
CA PHE A 88 -10.79 -11.17 -4.30
C PHE A 88 -10.65 -10.95 -2.80
N PHE A 89 -11.68 -11.32 -2.04
CA PHE A 89 -11.67 -11.28 -0.59
C PHE A 89 -11.58 -12.69 0.01
N ASP A 90 -10.43 -12.95 0.64
CA ASP A 90 -10.16 -14.14 1.43
C ASP A 90 -10.37 -13.83 2.92
N ALA A 91 -11.65 -13.76 3.31
CA ALA A 91 -12.12 -13.43 4.66
C ALA A 91 -13.44 -14.16 4.97
N CYS A 92 -13.83 -14.20 6.25
CA CYS A 92 -15.12 -14.73 6.72
C CYS A 92 -15.85 -13.72 7.60
N HIS A 93 -17.18 -13.70 7.54
CA HIS A 93 -18.01 -12.82 8.37
C HIS A 93 -18.79 -13.58 9.46
N THR A 94 -18.32 -14.78 9.81
CA THR A 94 -19.06 -15.78 10.60
C THR A 94 -18.53 -16.00 12.03
N GLY A 95 -19.35 -15.75 13.05
CA GLY A 95 -18.98 -16.02 14.46
C GLY A 95 -19.30 -17.41 15.01
N ASN A 96 -20.10 -18.21 14.32
CA ASN A 96 -20.53 -19.50 14.83
C ASN A 96 -19.84 -20.65 14.10
N LEU A 97 -18.54 -20.78 14.33
CA LEU A 97 -17.95 -22.10 14.34
C LEU A 97 -18.15 -22.63 15.75
N THR A 98 -18.65 -23.86 15.87
CA THR A 98 -18.18 -24.77 16.93
C THR A 98 -16.70 -25.07 16.71
N ALA A 99 -15.87 -24.04 16.61
CA ALA A 99 -14.46 -24.12 16.93
C ALA A 99 -14.46 -24.20 18.45
N SER A 100 -14.68 -25.41 18.95
CA SER A 100 -14.22 -25.81 20.27
C SER A 100 -12.88 -25.13 20.47
N ARG A 101 -12.72 -24.36 21.55
CA ARG A 101 -11.41 -23.87 22.01
C ARG A 101 -10.47 -25.07 22.11
N ALA A 102 -9.85 -25.44 20.99
CA ALA A 102 -8.94 -26.55 20.92
C ALA A 102 -7.61 -25.99 21.40
N THR A 103 -7.31 -26.28 22.65
CA THR A 103 -6.06 -25.93 23.33
C THR A 103 -4.91 -26.82 22.82
N GLY A 104 -4.58 -26.69 21.53
CA GLY A 104 -3.47 -27.36 20.87
C GLY A 104 -3.00 -26.57 19.65
N PRO A 105 -1.78 -26.84 19.10
CA PRO A 105 -1.23 -26.13 17.95
C PRO A 105 -2.05 -26.47 16.69
N GLN A 106 -3.16 -25.77 16.49
CA GLN A 106 -3.99 -25.88 15.29
C GLN A 106 -3.33 -25.07 14.17
N ARG A 107 -2.89 -25.77 13.12
CA ARG A 107 -2.36 -25.16 11.89
C ARG A 107 -3.43 -24.40 11.10
N LEU A 108 -4.72 -24.69 11.33
CA LEU A 108 -5.84 -24.05 10.64
C LEU A 108 -6.59 -23.10 11.57
N GLN A 109 -6.93 -21.91 11.06
CA GLN A 109 -7.69 -20.88 11.76
C GLN A 109 -8.84 -20.37 10.91
N ALA A 110 -9.93 -19.96 11.57
CA ALA A 110 -11.05 -19.33 10.90
C ALA A 110 -10.73 -17.86 10.61
N LYS A 111 -11.09 -17.37 9.43
CA LYS A 111 -10.84 -15.97 9.04
C LYS A 111 -11.95 -15.01 9.49
N PHE A 112 -12.37 -15.15 10.75
CA PHE A 112 -13.39 -14.30 11.40
C PHE A 112 -12.90 -13.78 12.74
N ALA A 113 -13.28 -12.54 13.08
CA ALA A 113 -13.16 -12.05 14.45
C ALA A 113 -14.36 -11.17 14.85
N PRO A 114 -14.93 -11.35 16.05
CA PRO A 114 -15.99 -10.49 16.55
C PRO A 114 -15.43 -9.09 16.86
N ARG A 115 -16.24 -8.05 16.64
CA ARG A 115 -15.85 -6.68 16.95
C ARG A 115 -15.69 -6.48 18.47
N ALA A 116 -14.60 -5.85 18.90
CA ALA A 116 -14.39 -5.49 20.30
C ALA A 116 -15.50 -4.53 20.79
N GLY A 117 -16.15 -4.88 21.91
CA GLY A 117 -17.27 -4.12 22.50
C GLY A 117 -18.68 -4.67 22.23
N GLY A 118 -18.82 -5.76 21.46
CA GLY A 118 -20.08 -6.49 21.27
C GLY A 118 -20.45 -7.39 22.45
N SER A 119 -20.58 -6.85 23.66
CA SER A 119 -21.03 -7.59 24.85
C SER A 119 -22.49 -7.28 25.17
N GLY A 120 -23.39 -7.95 24.46
CA GLY A 120 -24.82 -8.06 24.74
C GLY A 120 -25.27 -9.52 24.53
N PRO A 121 -26.47 -9.94 24.99
CA PRO A 121 -26.94 -11.31 24.81
C PRO A 121 -26.89 -11.69 23.33
N VAL A 122 -26.45 -12.94 23.06
CA VAL A 122 -26.33 -13.61 21.74
C VAL A 122 -27.00 -12.83 20.63
N SER A 123 -26.20 -12.06 19.87
CA SER A 123 -26.74 -11.18 18.85
C SER A 123 -27.46 -12.03 17.79
N ASN A 124 -28.54 -11.51 17.22
CA ASN A 124 -29.19 -12.12 16.04
C ASN A 124 -28.25 -12.19 14.81
N CYS A 125 -27.03 -11.66 14.92
CA CYS A 125 -25.98 -11.67 13.91
C CYS A 125 -25.04 -12.90 13.99
N ASP A 126 -25.38 -13.91 14.77
CA ASP A 126 -24.56 -15.12 14.93
C ASP A 126 -24.87 -16.23 13.89
N GLN A 127 -25.86 -16.02 13.00
CA GLN A 127 -26.20 -16.97 11.92
C GLN A 127 -25.31 -16.83 10.68
N ILE A 128 -25.13 -17.89 9.90
CA ILE A 128 -24.12 -17.92 8.83
C ILE A 128 -24.59 -17.15 7.57
N VAL A 129 -23.99 -15.99 7.31
CA VAL A 129 -24.11 -15.23 6.05
C VAL A 129 -22.76 -14.55 5.74
N ASN A 130 -22.38 -14.56 4.47
CA ASN A 130 -21.17 -14.00 3.87
C ASN A 130 -21.64 -13.37 2.56
N MET A 131 -22.15 -12.14 2.68
CA MET A 131 -22.67 -11.34 1.57
C MET A 131 -21.88 -10.03 1.47
N LEU A 132 -20.56 -10.13 1.28
CA LEU A 132 -19.88 -9.09 0.49
C LEU A 132 -20.27 -9.26 -0.99
N GLN A 133 -21.56 -9.16 -1.33
CA GLN A 133 -21.95 -8.94 -2.72
C GLN A 133 -22.12 -7.44 -2.91
N PRO A 134 -21.10 -6.73 -3.42
CA PRO A 134 -21.34 -5.42 -3.99
C PRO A 134 -22.17 -5.68 -5.25
N SER A 135 -23.50 -5.72 -5.15
CA SER A 135 -24.32 -5.47 -6.33
C SER A 135 -24.18 -3.98 -6.61
N PRO A 136 -23.47 -3.53 -7.66
CA PRO A 136 -23.57 -2.15 -8.05
C PRO A 136 -24.98 -1.98 -8.61
N ALA A 137 -25.90 -1.48 -7.78
CA ALA A 137 -27.20 -1.04 -8.25
C ALA A 137 -26.97 0.18 -9.16
N GLY A 138 -27.24 0.02 -10.45
CA GLY A 138 -27.16 1.09 -11.43
C GLY A 138 -26.48 0.67 -12.73
N GLY A 139 -27.18 0.93 -13.85
CA GLY A 139 -26.82 0.65 -15.25
C GLY A 139 -25.38 0.26 -15.53
N ARG A 140 -25.18 -1.01 -15.89
CA ARG A 140 -23.95 -1.52 -16.49
C ARG A 140 -23.71 -0.78 -17.79
N ALA A 141 -22.57 -0.07 -17.90
CA ALA A 141 -22.04 0.27 -19.21
C ALA A 141 -21.69 -1.05 -19.93
N THR A 142 -22.17 -1.21 -21.16
CA THR A 142 -21.80 -2.33 -22.03
C THR A 142 -20.28 -2.32 -22.22
N GLY A 143 -19.57 -3.28 -21.63
CA GLY A 143 -18.11 -3.42 -21.76
C GLY A 143 -17.32 -3.65 -20.46
N ASN A 144 -17.89 -3.37 -19.28
CA ASN A 144 -17.13 -3.48 -18.02
C ASN A 144 -17.11 -4.91 -17.47
N ARG A 145 -16.01 -5.63 -17.73
CA ARG A 145 -15.76 -6.94 -17.13
C ARG A 145 -15.34 -6.78 -15.67
N TYR A 146 -16.20 -7.19 -14.76
CA TYR A 146 -15.98 -7.19 -13.31
C TYR A 146 -16.08 -8.60 -12.79
N ILE A 147 -15.16 -8.98 -11.91
CA ILE A 147 -15.16 -10.26 -11.20
C ILE A 147 -15.09 -9.98 -9.71
N TYR A 148 -16.00 -10.61 -8.97
CA TYR A 148 -15.94 -10.64 -7.53
C TYR A 148 -15.80 -12.08 -7.05
N ALA A 149 -14.72 -12.37 -6.33
CA ALA A 149 -14.40 -13.65 -5.74
C ALA A 149 -14.38 -13.54 -4.20
N ALA A 150 -15.05 -14.46 -3.54
CA ALA A 150 -14.99 -14.65 -2.09
C ALA A 150 -14.56 -16.08 -1.75
N ALA A 151 -13.82 -16.21 -0.65
CA ALA A 151 -13.22 -17.48 -0.24
C ALA A 151 -14.23 -18.56 0.20
N ALA A 152 -15.44 -18.18 0.57
CA ALA A 152 -16.48 -19.08 1.06
C ALA A 152 -17.88 -18.65 0.57
N ARG A 153 -18.87 -19.54 0.68
CA ARG A 153 -20.29 -19.18 0.53
C ARG A 153 -20.78 -18.36 1.71
N ALA A 154 -21.99 -17.83 1.54
CA ALA A 154 -22.75 -17.12 2.56
C ALA A 154 -22.71 -17.88 3.91
N ASP A 155 -22.94 -19.18 3.87
CA ASP A 155 -23.14 -20.03 5.01
C ASP A 155 -21.90 -20.82 5.45
N GLU A 156 -20.69 -20.36 5.09
CA GLU A 156 -19.45 -21.10 5.32
C GLU A 156 -18.32 -20.22 5.85
N ALA A 157 -17.42 -20.82 6.63
CA ALA A 157 -16.19 -20.19 7.09
C ALA A 157 -15.00 -20.62 6.22
N ALA A 158 -14.33 -19.67 5.57
CA ALA A 158 -13.00 -19.83 5.00
C ALA A 158 -11.94 -20.13 6.08
N ALA A 159 -11.01 -21.01 5.72
CA ALA A 159 -9.93 -21.42 6.59
C ALA A 159 -8.59 -20.83 6.12
N ASP A 160 -7.75 -20.50 7.09
CA ASP A 160 -6.36 -20.06 6.93
C ASP A 160 -5.42 -21.13 7.47
N ASP A 161 -4.35 -21.44 6.75
CA ASP A 161 -3.25 -22.26 7.24
C ASP A 161 -2.13 -21.34 7.72
N GLY A 162 -1.79 -21.40 9.01
CA GLY A 162 -0.85 -20.45 9.64
C GLY A 162 0.55 -20.40 9.04
N GLU A 163 0.92 -21.37 8.18
CA GLU A 163 2.17 -21.36 7.42
C GLU A 163 1.98 -21.06 5.93
N LYS A 164 0.83 -21.43 5.36
CA LYS A 164 0.59 -21.38 3.91
C LYS A 164 -0.42 -20.29 3.49
N GLY A 165 -1.01 -19.58 4.44
CA GLY A 165 -2.05 -18.57 4.24
C GLY A 165 -3.44 -19.15 3.95
N GLY A 166 -4.32 -18.29 3.44
CA GLY A 166 -5.72 -18.61 3.17
C GLY A 166 -5.87 -19.75 2.16
N LEU A 167 -6.66 -20.76 2.51
CA LEU A 167 -6.83 -21.92 1.64
C LEU A 167 -7.44 -21.53 0.28
N ALA A 168 -8.31 -20.52 0.23
CA ALA A 168 -8.84 -20.02 -1.03
C ALA A 168 -7.74 -19.39 -1.89
N THR A 169 -6.98 -18.45 -1.33
CA THR A 169 -5.87 -17.79 -2.04
C THR A 169 -4.84 -18.80 -2.54
N THR A 170 -4.37 -19.68 -1.66
CA THR A 170 -3.26 -20.59 -1.96
C THR A 170 -3.65 -21.61 -3.02
N ASN A 171 -4.85 -22.20 -2.94
CA ASN A 171 -5.31 -23.14 -3.96
C ASN A 171 -5.61 -22.44 -5.29
N PHE A 172 -6.19 -21.23 -5.26
CA PHE A 172 -6.42 -20.44 -6.48
C PHE A 172 -5.11 -20.12 -7.19
N LEU A 173 -4.09 -19.67 -6.45
CA LEU A 173 -2.76 -19.41 -6.99
C LEU A 173 -2.11 -20.67 -7.56
N ASN A 174 -2.14 -21.79 -6.83
CA ASN A 174 -1.55 -23.05 -7.29
C ASN A 174 -2.15 -23.49 -8.62
N CYS A 175 -3.47 -23.39 -8.77
CA CYS A 175 -4.16 -23.74 -10.01
C CYS A 175 -3.80 -22.80 -11.17
N MET A 176 -3.71 -21.50 -10.92
CA MET A 176 -3.24 -20.53 -11.92
C MET A 176 -1.83 -20.87 -12.41
N VAL A 177 -0.91 -21.15 -11.49
CA VAL A 177 0.50 -21.34 -11.85
C VAL A 177 0.75 -22.71 -12.49
N ALA A 178 0.06 -23.75 -12.04
CA ALA A 178 0.12 -25.08 -12.66
C ALA A 178 -0.49 -25.10 -14.08
N GLY A 179 -1.28 -24.08 -14.44
CA GLY A 179 -2.03 -24.05 -15.70
C GLY A 179 -3.25 -24.98 -15.69
N ASN A 180 -3.71 -25.37 -14.50
CA ASN A 180 -4.88 -26.22 -14.30
C ASN A 180 -6.15 -25.37 -14.39
N GLY A 181 -6.49 -24.98 -15.62
CA GLY A 181 -7.61 -24.10 -15.94
C GLY A 181 -7.16 -22.85 -16.67
N GLN A 182 -7.85 -22.53 -17.79
CA GLN A 182 -7.55 -21.34 -18.58
C GLN A 182 -8.45 -20.15 -18.23
N THR A 183 -9.64 -20.41 -17.69
CA THR A 183 -10.62 -19.41 -17.29
C THR A 183 -10.69 -19.30 -15.77
N VAL A 184 -11.21 -18.18 -15.27
CA VAL A 184 -11.46 -18.00 -13.82
C VAL A 184 -12.33 -19.12 -13.26
N ASP A 185 -13.35 -19.56 -14.00
CA ASP A 185 -14.19 -20.69 -13.55
C ASP A 185 -13.42 -22.01 -13.45
N ALA A 186 -12.55 -22.30 -14.42
CA ALA A 186 -11.73 -23.51 -14.38
C ALA A 186 -10.72 -23.47 -13.22
N ILE A 187 -10.13 -22.30 -12.96
CA ILE A 187 -9.22 -22.09 -11.83
C ILE A 187 -9.98 -22.24 -10.50
N ARG A 188 -11.19 -21.68 -10.39
CA ARG A 188 -12.08 -21.88 -9.23
C ARG A 188 -12.34 -23.36 -8.99
N ALA A 189 -12.72 -24.10 -10.03
CA ALA A 189 -13.01 -25.53 -9.91
C ALA A 189 -11.79 -26.34 -9.47
N CYS A 190 -10.60 -26.03 -10.00
CA CYS A 190 -9.35 -26.62 -9.54
C CYS A 190 -9.05 -26.26 -8.07
N ALA A 191 -9.22 -24.99 -7.70
CA ALA A 191 -8.97 -24.52 -6.34
C ALA A 191 -9.91 -25.22 -5.33
N GLN A 192 -11.17 -25.41 -5.74
CA GLN A 192 -12.18 -26.11 -4.95
C GLN A 192 -11.76 -27.54 -4.62
N GLN A 193 -11.22 -28.29 -5.60
CA GLN A 193 -10.70 -29.64 -5.37
C GLN A 193 -9.55 -29.65 -4.34
N GLY A 194 -8.67 -28.66 -4.40
CA GLY A 194 -7.57 -28.52 -3.43
C GLY A 194 -8.06 -28.27 -2.01
N ILE A 195 -9.10 -27.45 -1.84
CA ILE A 195 -9.72 -27.17 -0.53
C ILE A 195 -10.43 -28.41 0.01
N GLU A 196 -11.24 -29.06 -0.82
CA GLU A 196 -11.92 -30.31 -0.47
C GLU A 196 -10.93 -31.39 -0.04
N LEU A 197 -9.84 -31.56 -0.79
CA LEU A 197 -8.79 -32.52 -0.44
C LEU A 197 -8.10 -32.17 0.88
N ARG A 198 -7.80 -30.88 1.10
CA ARG A 198 -7.14 -30.41 2.34
C ARG A 198 -7.99 -30.62 3.58
N LEU A 199 -9.32 -30.60 3.43
CA LEU A 199 -10.29 -30.63 4.53
C LEU A 199 -11.11 -31.94 4.61
N LYS A 200 -10.89 -32.92 3.72
CA LYS A 200 -11.68 -34.16 3.57
C LYS A 200 -11.96 -34.93 4.87
N ASP A 201 -10.99 -34.93 5.80
CA ASP A 201 -11.07 -35.64 7.08
C ASP A 201 -10.79 -34.71 8.28
N ASN A 202 -10.96 -33.41 8.10
CA ASN A 202 -10.70 -32.46 9.18
C ASN A 202 -11.84 -32.49 10.21
N PRO A 203 -11.55 -32.72 11.50
CA PRO A 203 -12.60 -32.84 12.53
C PRO A 203 -13.23 -31.50 12.92
N THR A 204 -12.61 -30.37 12.56
CA THR A 204 -12.99 -29.02 13.00
C THR A 204 -13.57 -28.18 11.85
N PHE A 205 -12.98 -28.27 10.66
CA PHE A 205 -13.31 -27.44 9.50
C PHE A 205 -13.92 -28.28 8.38
N LYS A 206 -15.11 -27.89 7.92
CA LYS A 206 -15.68 -28.43 6.67
C LYS A 206 -15.08 -27.70 5.47
N PRO A 207 -14.99 -28.36 4.30
CA PRO A 207 -14.64 -27.69 3.05
C PRO A 207 -15.52 -26.46 2.81
N HIS A 208 -14.90 -25.31 2.63
CA HIS A 208 -15.57 -24.09 2.18
C HIS A 208 -15.53 -24.00 0.65
N HIS A 209 -16.46 -23.25 0.09
CA HIS A 209 -16.66 -23.17 -1.35
C HIS A 209 -16.43 -21.75 -1.87
N LEU A 210 -15.50 -21.61 -2.83
CA LEU A 210 -15.27 -20.32 -3.47
C LEU A 210 -16.52 -19.88 -4.21
N THR A 211 -16.93 -18.64 -3.97
CA THR A 211 -17.98 -17.98 -4.74
C THR A 211 -17.33 -16.97 -5.68
N ILE A 212 -17.60 -17.08 -6.97
CA ILE A 212 -17.15 -16.11 -7.96
C ILE A 212 -18.34 -15.66 -8.80
N SER A 213 -18.50 -14.36 -8.95
CA SER A 213 -19.57 -13.72 -9.71
C SER A 213 -19.00 -12.72 -10.71
N GLY A 214 -19.80 -12.38 -11.73
CA GLY A 214 -19.36 -11.51 -12.83
C GLY A 214 -18.91 -12.30 -14.06
N ASP A 215 -17.96 -11.77 -14.83
CA ASP A 215 -17.46 -12.43 -16.05
C ASP A 215 -16.40 -13.49 -15.74
N ILE A 216 -16.86 -14.70 -15.40
CA ILE A 216 -15.98 -15.82 -15.04
C ILE A 216 -15.27 -16.48 -16.24
N SER A 217 -15.50 -15.98 -17.47
CA SER A 217 -14.86 -16.48 -18.68
C SER A 217 -13.46 -15.88 -18.92
N ILE A 218 -13.10 -14.83 -18.18
CA ILE A 218 -11.79 -14.17 -18.27
C ILE A 218 -10.66 -15.19 -18.06
N ARG A 219 -9.56 -14.99 -18.78
CA ARG A 219 -8.31 -15.72 -18.60
C ARG A 219 -7.34 -14.87 -17.78
N PRO A 220 -7.21 -15.10 -16.46
CA PRO A 220 -6.43 -14.22 -15.59
C PRO A 220 -4.92 -14.45 -15.71
N VAL A 221 -4.51 -15.58 -16.30
CA VAL A 221 -3.10 -15.94 -16.49
C VAL A 221 -2.67 -15.56 -17.89
N ARG A 222 -1.61 -14.75 -18.01
CA ARG A 222 -1.04 -14.45 -19.33
C ARG A 222 -0.47 -15.72 -19.97
N ALA A 223 -0.74 -15.91 -21.26
CA ALA A 223 -0.29 -17.08 -22.01
C ALA A 223 1.24 -17.12 -22.22
N ASP A 224 1.94 -16.01 -22.04
CA ASP A 224 3.37 -15.82 -22.30
C ASP A 224 4.29 -16.14 -21.10
N LEU A 225 3.76 -16.56 -19.96
CA LEU A 225 4.58 -16.87 -18.78
C LEU A 225 5.45 -18.11 -19.02
N SER A 226 6.77 -17.95 -18.91
CA SER A 226 7.73 -19.05 -19.12
C SER A 226 7.59 -20.15 -18.05
N PRO A 227 7.88 -21.43 -18.39
CA PRO A 227 7.87 -22.53 -17.42
C PRO A 227 8.77 -22.29 -16.20
N ALA A 228 9.95 -21.69 -16.42
CA ALA A 228 10.87 -21.33 -15.34
C ALA A 228 10.28 -20.27 -14.40
N TYR A 229 9.56 -19.28 -14.95
CA TYR A 229 8.89 -18.27 -14.14
C TYR A 229 7.79 -18.90 -13.26
N LYS A 230 6.99 -19.80 -13.84
CA LYS A 230 5.96 -20.57 -13.11
C LYS A 230 6.56 -21.43 -12.00
N GLN A 231 7.67 -22.13 -12.26
CA GLN A 231 8.37 -22.90 -11.22
C GLN A 231 8.92 -22.03 -10.10
N SER A 232 9.49 -20.86 -10.40
CA SER A 232 9.93 -19.94 -9.33
C SER A 232 8.77 -19.43 -8.47
N LEU A 233 7.60 -19.18 -9.07
CA LEU A 233 6.40 -18.79 -8.33
C LEU A 233 5.96 -19.89 -7.36
N LEU A 234 5.92 -21.15 -7.82
CA LEU A 234 5.54 -22.28 -6.97
C LEU A 234 6.52 -22.50 -5.83
N ALA A 235 7.83 -22.45 -6.10
CA ALA A 235 8.85 -22.62 -5.07
C ALA A 235 8.78 -21.50 -4.01
N GLU A 236 8.52 -20.26 -4.42
CA GLU A 236 8.33 -19.15 -3.49
C GLU A 236 7.02 -19.25 -2.71
N ALA A 237 5.96 -19.81 -3.31
CA ALA A 237 4.68 -20.09 -2.66
C ALA A 237 4.85 -21.14 -1.57
N GLU A 238 5.53 -22.24 -1.87
CA GLU A 238 5.85 -23.31 -0.93
C GLU A 238 6.75 -22.82 0.21
N GLY A 239 7.69 -21.92 -0.10
CA GLY A 239 8.58 -21.30 0.89
C GLY A 239 7.99 -20.10 1.65
N GLY A 240 6.74 -19.71 1.40
CA GLY A 240 6.10 -18.57 2.07
C GLY A 240 6.71 -17.19 1.76
N THR A 241 7.46 -17.07 0.65
CA THR A 241 8.23 -15.85 0.31
C THR A 241 7.55 -14.95 -0.74
N LEU A 242 6.40 -15.38 -1.27
CA LEU A 242 5.60 -14.62 -2.25
C LEU A 242 5.26 -13.19 -1.80
N THR A 243 5.12 -12.98 -0.49
CA THR A 243 4.86 -11.68 0.11
C THR A 243 5.91 -10.64 -0.32
N ASN A 244 7.17 -11.03 -0.52
CA ASN A 244 8.21 -10.08 -0.91
C ASN A 244 8.32 -9.84 -2.42
N ARG A 245 7.61 -10.59 -3.27
CA ARG A 245 7.82 -10.58 -4.72
C ARG A 245 7.33 -9.31 -5.40
N VAL A 246 6.12 -8.84 -5.10
CA VAL A 246 5.55 -7.64 -5.75
C VAL A 246 6.31 -6.38 -5.35
N ALA A 247 6.63 -6.33 -4.06
CA ALA A 247 7.58 -5.42 -3.45
C ALA A 247 8.92 -5.40 -4.23
N ARG A 248 9.56 -6.57 -4.41
CA ARG A 248 10.79 -6.73 -5.18
C ARG A 248 10.65 -6.40 -6.66
N ALA A 249 9.52 -6.68 -7.30
CA ALA A 249 9.28 -6.38 -8.71
C ALA A 249 9.16 -4.87 -8.94
N LYS A 250 8.40 -4.15 -8.08
CA LYS A 250 8.33 -2.69 -8.09
C LYS A 250 9.71 -2.08 -7.83
N SER A 251 10.43 -2.58 -6.82
CA SER A 251 11.82 -2.21 -6.57
C SER A 251 12.73 -2.45 -7.78
N ALA A 252 12.65 -3.62 -8.41
CA ALA A 252 13.51 -3.96 -9.54
C ALA A 252 13.22 -3.05 -10.74
N GLN A 253 11.94 -2.75 -11.02
CA GLN A 253 11.56 -1.84 -12.09
C GLN A 253 12.02 -0.41 -11.80
N VAL A 254 11.81 0.11 -10.58
CA VAL A 254 12.29 1.43 -10.18
C VAL A 254 13.82 1.48 -10.22
N SER A 255 14.49 0.43 -9.74
CA SER A 255 15.95 0.29 -9.81
C SER A 255 16.47 0.31 -11.23
N LEU A 256 15.80 -0.35 -12.18
CA LEU A 256 16.17 -0.34 -13.59
C LEU A 256 16.05 1.06 -14.20
N VAL A 257 14.94 1.77 -13.92
CA VAL A 257 14.73 3.15 -14.39
C VAL A 257 15.79 4.09 -13.81
N LEU A 258 16.04 4.01 -12.51
CA LEU A 258 17.05 4.82 -11.82
C LEU A 258 18.46 4.50 -12.33
N SER A 259 18.79 3.23 -12.53
CA SER A 259 20.09 2.80 -13.06
C SER A 259 20.31 3.30 -14.49
N ALA A 260 19.28 3.30 -15.35
CA ALA A 260 19.34 3.88 -16.68
C ALA A 260 19.60 5.40 -16.66
N GLN A 261 19.20 6.09 -15.58
CA GLN A 261 19.50 7.49 -15.31
C GLN A 261 20.81 7.68 -14.52
N GLY A 262 21.60 6.62 -14.35
CA GLY A 262 22.89 6.62 -13.67
C GLY A 262 22.81 6.81 -12.16
N TRP A 263 21.66 6.56 -11.53
CA TRP A 263 21.52 6.56 -10.07
C TRP A 263 22.01 5.24 -9.48
N PRO A 264 22.68 5.28 -8.31
CA PRO A 264 23.07 4.05 -7.61
C PRO A 264 21.86 3.35 -7.01
N ARG A 265 21.98 2.04 -6.80
CA ARG A 265 21.03 1.31 -5.95
C ARG A 265 21.18 1.77 -4.50
N VAL A 266 20.05 2.00 -3.85
CA VAL A 266 19.98 2.40 -2.43
C VAL A 266 19.09 1.43 -1.67
N ASP A 267 19.52 1.01 -0.50
CA ASP A 267 18.80 0.06 0.36
C ASP A 267 18.51 0.63 1.76
N ASN A 268 19.07 1.80 2.12
CA ASN A 268 18.82 2.51 3.38
C ASN A 268 18.79 4.06 3.19
N PRO A 269 18.31 4.83 4.20
CA PRO A 269 18.12 6.27 4.08
C PRO A 269 19.42 7.04 3.86
N ILE A 270 20.50 6.63 4.53
CA ILE A 270 21.81 7.27 4.42
C ILE A 270 22.33 7.17 2.98
N GLN A 271 22.23 5.97 2.39
CA GLN A 271 22.57 5.75 0.98
C GLN A 271 21.69 6.59 0.04
N ALA A 272 20.38 6.65 0.30
CA ALA A 272 19.44 7.45 -0.49
C ALA A 272 19.79 8.95 -0.43
N PHE A 273 20.02 9.49 0.77
CA PHE A 273 20.35 10.90 0.95
C PHE A 273 21.68 11.26 0.28
N ASN A 274 22.71 10.42 0.44
CA ASN A 274 23.99 10.62 -0.23
C ASN A 274 23.86 10.55 -1.75
N ALA A 275 23.07 9.61 -2.28
CA ALA A 275 22.80 9.51 -3.72
C ALA A 275 22.09 10.76 -4.26
N ILE A 276 21.11 11.29 -3.52
CA ILE A 276 20.38 12.51 -3.87
C ILE A 276 21.33 13.71 -3.92
N VAL A 277 22.17 13.89 -2.90
CA VAL A 277 23.16 14.96 -2.85
C VAL A 277 24.15 14.85 -4.01
N ALA A 278 24.65 13.64 -4.30
CA ALA A 278 25.59 13.41 -5.39
C ALA A 278 25.01 13.71 -6.79
N LYS A 279 23.68 13.72 -6.94
CA LYS A 279 22.96 14.00 -8.19
C LYS A 279 22.37 15.40 -8.27
N ALA A 280 22.53 16.21 -7.23
CA ALA A 280 22.10 17.60 -7.22
C ALA A 280 22.87 18.43 -8.26
N GLU A 281 22.19 19.39 -8.89
CA GLU A 281 22.78 20.23 -9.94
C GLU A 281 23.85 21.18 -9.36
N PRO A 282 25.06 21.24 -9.96
CA PRO A 282 26.07 22.22 -9.59
C PRO A 282 25.66 23.62 -10.07
N GLY A 283 25.57 24.60 -9.16
CA GLY A 283 25.40 26.02 -9.50
C GLY A 283 24.15 26.72 -8.94
N THR A 284 23.21 25.98 -8.34
CA THR A 284 22.04 26.53 -7.62
C THR A 284 22.25 26.33 -6.11
N ALA A 285 23.01 27.22 -5.49
CA ALA A 285 23.39 27.04 -4.08
C ALA A 285 22.17 27.25 -3.15
N LEU A 286 21.44 26.17 -2.89
CA LEU A 286 20.53 26.05 -1.77
C LEU A 286 21.33 26.24 -0.48
N VAL A 287 21.04 27.32 0.26
CA VAL A 287 21.72 27.60 1.53
C VAL A 287 20.83 27.14 2.67
N VAL A 288 21.37 26.26 3.50
CA VAL A 288 20.71 25.74 4.70
C VAL A 288 21.59 26.04 5.90
N ASP A 289 21.08 26.86 6.80
CA ASP A 289 21.63 27.12 8.12
C ASP A 289 20.82 26.34 9.15
N ALA A 290 21.45 25.39 9.84
CA ALA A 290 20.80 24.47 10.77
C ALA A 290 21.73 24.24 11.97
N PRO A 291 21.18 23.97 13.17
CA PRO A 291 21.97 23.73 14.36
C PRO A 291 22.82 22.48 14.19
N GLN A 292 24.05 22.52 14.70
CA GLN A 292 24.93 21.34 14.74
C GLN A 292 24.59 20.41 15.90
N THR A 293 23.89 20.91 16.92
CA THR A 293 23.58 20.18 18.14
C THR A 293 22.24 20.62 18.71
N LEU A 294 21.46 19.68 19.24
CA LEU A 294 20.20 19.92 19.94
C LEU A 294 20.18 19.18 21.27
N LYS A 295 19.69 19.83 22.32
CA LYS A 295 19.42 19.19 23.63
C LYS A 295 18.06 18.53 23.64
N ILE A 296 18.05 17.23 23.93
CA ILE A 296 16.86 16.40 24.02
C ILE A 296 15.91 16.98 25.08
N ASN A 297 14.62 17.05 24.76
CA ASN A 297 13.53 17.61 25.58
C ASN A 297 13.68 19.08 26.01
N ALA A 298 14.66 19.81 25.46
CA ALA A 298 14.92 21.21 25.83
C ALA A 298 14.98 22.16 24.64
N GLN A 299 15.33 21.66 23.45
CA GLN A 299 15.45 22.48 22.24
C GLN A 299 14.58 21.94 21.11
N THR A 300 14.16 22.86 20.25
CA THR A 300 13.45 22.55 19.00
C THR A 300 14.39 22.76 17.83
N LEU A 301 14.26 21.93 16.80
CA LEU A 301 14.91 22.18 15.52
C LEU A 301 14.46 23.55 15.01
N GLN A 302 15.40 24.38 14.58
CA GLN A 302 15.15 25.64 13.89
C GLN A 302 16.23 25.85 12.85
N MET A 303 15.85 25.89 11.58
CA MET A 303 16.73 26.08 10.45
C MET A 303 16.23 27.20 9.55
N LYS A 304 17.17 27.87 8.88
CA LYS A 304 16.90 28.89 7.88
C LYS A 304 17.34 28.40 6.52
N VAL A 305 16.40 28.37 5.59
CA VAL A 305 16.63 27.91 4.22
C VAL A 305 16.47 29.09 3.26
N ARG A 306 17.47 29.31 2.39
CA ARG A 306 17.38 30.29 1.30
C ARG A 306 17.41 29.57 -0.03
N ALA A 307 16.28 29.64 -0.74
CA ALA A 307 16.14 29.06 -2.07
C ALA A 307 16.78 29.96 -3.15
N PRO A 308 17.45 29.38 -4.16
CA PRO A 308 18.12 30.14 -5.20
C PRO A 308 17.18 30.68 -6.28
N ALA A 309 15.95 30.18 -6.36
CA ALA A 309 14.93 30.58 -7.32
C ALA A 309 13.53 30.27 -6.77
N ASP A 310 12.50 30.70 -7.49
CA ASP A 310 11.12 30.26 -7.21
C ASP A 310 11.02 28.74 -7.41
N GLY A 311 10.31 28.06 -6.52
CA GLY A 311 10.17 26.61 -6.58
C GLY A 311 9.57 25.99 -5.33
N PHE A 312 10.01 24.77 -5.04
CA PHE A 312 9.44 23.90 -4.03
C PHE A 312 10.55 23.34 -3.13
N LEU A 313 10.28 23.31 -1.83
CA LEU A 313 11.21 22.83 -0.82
C LEU A 313 10.72 21.52 -0.19
N TYR A 314 11.65 20.63 0.14
CA TYR A 314 11.39 19.37 0.80
C TYR A 314 12.41 19.15 1.90
N VAL A 315 11.98 18.63 3.05
CA VAL A 315 12.86 18.35 4.19
C VAL A 315 12.63 16.91 4.60
N PHE A 316 13.69 16.12 4.58
CA PHE A 316 13.72 14.75 5.05
C PHE A 316 14.70 14.62 6.22
N GLN A 317 14.41 13.71 7.14
CA GLN A 317 15.31 13.35 8.23
C GLN A 317 15.54 11.84 8.23
N SER A 318 16.73 11.40 8.64
CA SER A 318 16.97 10.00 9.01
C SER A 318 17.90 9.89 10.20
N SER A 319 17.73 8.85 11.00
CA SER A 319 18.62 8.57 12.14
C SER A 319 19.99 8.05 11.70
N GLU A 320 21.01 8.20 12.55
CA GLU A 320 22.40 7.73 12.31
C GLU A 320 22.48 6.26 11.91
N ASN A 321 21.63 5.43 12.51
CA ASN A 321 21.59 4.00 12.27
C ASN A 321 20.82 3.62 10.99
N GLY A 322 20.27 4.61 10.28
CA GLY A 322 19.47 4.44 9.07
C GLY A 322 18.21 3.60 9.26
N LYS A 323 17.72 3.42 10.50
CA LYS A 323 16.54 2.61 10.82
C LYS A 323 15.23 3.35 10.61
N ASN A 324 15.25 4.69 10.73
CA ASN A 324 14.08 5.53 10.58
C ASN A 324 14.36 6.64 9.57
N ALA A 325 13.34 7.03 8.80
CA ALA A 325 13.40 8.17 7.92
C ALA A 325 12.03 8.84 7.80
N TYR A 326 11.99 10.16 7.70
CA TYR A 326 10.75 10.92 7.66
C TYR A 326 10.79 11.98 6.56
N LEU A 327 9.64 12.23 5.91
CA LEU A 327 9.38 13.50 5.23
C LEU A 327 8.76 14.44 6.26
N LEU A 328 9.51 15.49 6.62
CA LEU A 328 9.11 16.50 7.59
C LEU A 328 8.39 17.69 6.96
N PHE A 329 8.69 18.02 5.70
CA PHE A 329 8.07 19.16 4.99
C PHE A 329 8.07 18.90 3.47
N PRO A 330 6.94 19.08 2.75
CA PRO A 330 5.60 19.40 3.25
C PRO A 330 5.04 18.29 4.15
N ASN A 331 4.10 18.64 5.02
CA ASN A 331 3.46 17.74 5.96
C ASN A 331 1.97 18.07 6.13
N LEU A 332 1.21 17.30 6.92
CA LEU A 332 -0.23 17.50 7.08
C LEU A 332 -0.61 18.82 7.77
N SER A 333 0.28 19.38 8.59
CA SER A 333 0.11 20.68 9.26
C SER A 333 0.64 21.86 8.45
N ASP A 334 1.47 21.61 7.44
CA ASP A 334 2.09 22.62 6.59
C ASP A 334 2.34 22.05 5.19
N ARG A 335 1.33 22.20 4.32
CA ARG A 335 1.30 21.64 2.97
C ARG A 335 1.94 22.55 1.93
N ASP A 336 2.03 23.85 2.19
CA ASP A 336 2.54 24.81 1.21
C ASP A 336 4.06 24.91 1.28
N ASN A 337 4.70 24.14 0.41
CA ASN A 337 6.14 24.10 0.25
C ASN A 337 6.69 25.01 -0.85
N ARG A 338 5.87 25.94 -1.37
CA ARG A 338 6.32 26.92 -2.34
C ARG A 338 7.24 27.94 -1.67
N VAL A 339 8.31 28.31 -2.39
CA VAL A 339 9.30 29.29 -1.96
C VAL A 339 9.64 30.24 -3.10
N SER A 340 9.96 31.49 -2.78
CA SER A 340 10.36 32.51 -3.76
C SER A 340 11.86 32.73 -3.75
N ALA A 341 12.42 33.15 -4.88
CA ALA A 341 13.84 33.40 -5.08
C ALA A 341 14.37 34.41 -4.04
N GLY A 342 15.48 34.06 -3.38
CA GLY A 342 16.14 34.93 -2.40
C GLY A 342 15.43 35.06 -1.05
N GLN A 343 14.20 34.54 -0.91
CA GLN A 343 13.50 34.51 0.36
C GLN A 343 14.18 33.52 1.31
N SER A 344 14.46 33.97 2.53
CA SER A 344 14.81 33.09 3.64
C SER A 344 13.53 32.62 4.31
N VAL A 345 13.39 31.30 4.45
CA VAL A 345 12.27 30.63 5.12
C VAL A 345 12.79 29.99 6.39
N ASP A 346 12.19 30.32 7.52
CA ASP A 346 12.45 29.66 8.79
C ASP A 346 11.56 28.41 8.89
N LEU A 347 12.19 27.27 9.15
CA LEU A 347 11.53 25.96 9.31
C LEU A 347 12.09 25.28 10.57
N PRO A 348 11.28 24.59 11.37
CA PRO A 348 9.83 24.45 11.26
C PRO A 348 9.04 25.75 11.42
N ARG A 349 7.95 25.90 10.66
CA ARG A 349 6.99 26.99 10.89
C ARG A 349 6.21 26.72 12.19
N ALA A 350 5.55 27.75 12.71
CA ALA A 350 4.82 27.66 13.97
C ALA A 350 3.72 26.56 14.02
N SER A 351 3.22 26.11 12.86
CA SER A 351 2.23 25.03 12.77
C SER A 351 2.78 23.62 13.00
N TRP A 352 4.09 23.43 13.03
CA TRP A 352 4.71 22.10 13.21
C TRP A 352 6.05 22.15 13.96
N PRO A 353 6.12 22.66 15.20
CA PRO A 353 7.37 22.65 15.97
C PRO A 353 7.90 21.22 16.14
N LEU A 354 9.21 21.03 15.98
CA LEU A 354 9.86 19.73 16.15
C LEU A 354 10.85 19.80 17.31
N MET A 355 10.48 19.18 18.44
CA MET A 355 11.35 19.05 19.62
C MET A 355 12.33 17.90 19.43
N ALA A 356 13.58 18.09 19.84
CA ALA A 356 14.56 17.00 19.92
C ALA A 356 14.08 15.98 20.95
N GLY A 357 13.70 14.79 20.50
CA GLY A 357 13.05 13.76 21.32
C GLY A 357 13.99 12.63 21.75
N GLY A 358 15.20 12.59 21.21
CA GLY A 358 16.14 11.49 21.37
C GLY A 358 15.81 10.27 20.50
N PRO A 359 16.62 9.19 20.62
CA PRO A 359 17.75 9.06 21.55
C PRO A 359 18.98 9.90 21.13
N GLU A 360 19.99 10.00 22.02
CA GLU A 360 21.30 10.60 21.69
C GLU A 360 21.88 9.95 20.42
N GLY A 361 22.37 10.76 19.49
CA GLY A 361 22.93 10.30 18.22
C GLY A 361 22.99 11.38 17.16
N ASP A 362 23.50 11.03 15.98
CA ASP A 362 23.64 11.95 14.86
C ASP A 362 22.49 11.77 13.83
N ASP A 363 21.61 12.75 13.73
CA ASP A 363 20.57 12.77 12.71
C ASP A 363 21.05 13.43 11.42
N GLN A 364 20.61 12.87 10.29
CA GLN A 364 20.84 13.44 8.97
C GLN A 364 19.59 14.20 8.51
N LEU A 365 19.77 15.47 8.16
CA LEU A 365 18.72 16.33 7.62
C LEU A 365 19.03 16.65 6.15
N LEU A 366 18.23 16.10 5.25
CA LEU A 366 18.31 16.34 3.82
C LEU A 366 17.27 17.40 3.43
N VAL A 367 17.74 18.52 2.89
CA VAL A 367 16.89 19.57 2.34
C VAL A 367 17.04 19.56 0.82
N VAL A 368 15.93 19.45 0.11
CA VAL A 368 15.87 19.44 -1.36
C VAL A 368 15.08 20.64 -1.85
N PHE A 369 15.63 21.34 -2.84
CA PHE A 369 14.95 22.40 -3.58
C PHE A 369 14.81 21.99 -5.05
N SER A 370 13.67 22.30 -5.65
CA SER A 370 13.43 22.06 -7.07
C SER A 370 12.55 23.15 -7.68
N ARG A 371 12.74 23.49 -8.95
CA ARG A 371 11.91 24.49 -9.65
C ARG A 371 10.52 23.98 -9.99
N SER A 372 10.36 22.66 -10.06
CA SER A 372 9.09 21.97 -10.31
C SER A 372 8.83 20.98 -9.20
N GLU A 373 7.55 20.86 -8.85
CA GLU A 373 7.06 19.96 -7.81
C GLU A 373 7.59 18.53 -8.02
N ARG A 374 8.10 17.92 -6.96
CA ARG A 374 8.59 16.55 -6.94
C ARG A 374 7.44 15.55 -6.84
N ASP A 375 7.64 14.37 -7.40
CA ASP A 375 6.66 13.28 -7.40
C ASP A 375 6.60 12.56 -6.04
N ILE A 376 6.32 13.32 -4.97
CA ILE A 376 6.26 12.80 -3.60
C ILE A 376 5.09 11.85 -3.36
N GLY A 377 4.15 11.73 -4.32
CA GLY A 377 3.12 10.69 -4.32
C GLY A 377 3.68 9.28 -4.45
N GLN A 378 4.91 9.12 -4.97
CA GLN A 378 5.59 7.81 -5.03
C GLN A 378 6.14 7.35 -3.68
N LEU A 379 6.22 8.24 -2.68
CA LEU A 379 6.78 7.89 -1.38
C LEU A 379 5.96 6.78 -0.74
N VAL A 380 6.68 5.80 -0.18
CA VAL A 380 6.08 4.68 0.55
C VAL A 380 6.31 4.92 2.02
N GLY A 381 5.24 4.96 2.80
CA GLY A 381 5.31 5.25 4.22
C GLY A 381 3.93 5.25 4.88
N GLN A 382 3.90 5.63 6.15
CA GLN A 382 2.70 5.77 6.96
C GLN A 382 2.70 7.13 7.68
N SER A 383 1.52 7.62 8.05
CA SER A 383 1.46 8.89 8.79
C SER A 383 1.95 8.70 10.22
N ALA A 384 2.82 9.60 10.68
CA ALA A 384 3.32 9.67 12.05
C ALA A 384 3.13 11.11 12.57
N GLY A 385 1.98 11.35 13.22
CA GLY A 385 1.54 12.71 13.51
C GLY A 385 1.34 13.49 12.19
N PRO A 386 1.88 14.71 12.06
CA PRO A 386 1.77 15.45 10.80
C PRO A 386 2.72 14.94 9.70
N PHE A 387 3.73 14.15 10.06
CA PHE A 387 4.81 13.73 9.17
C PHE A 387 4.50 12.40 8.46
N LEU A 388 5.29 12.09 7.43
CA LEU A 388 5.28 10.77 6.79
C LEU A 388 6.52 9.99 7.22
N ASP A 389 6.30 8.92 7.99
CA ASP A 389 7.30 7.89 8.33
C ASP A 389 7.55 7.03 7.09
N LEU A 390 8.73 7.19 6.48
CA LEU A 390 9.11 6.52 5.26
C LEU A 390 9.45 5.06 5.54
N ALA A 391 8.95 4.17 4.70
CA ALA A 391 9.23 2.75 4.79
C ALA A 391 10.73 2.46 4.53
N VAL A 392 11.51 2.28 5.59
CA VAL A 392 12.94 1.93 5.53
C VAL A 392 13.10 0.50 5.00
N SER A 393 13.13 0.39 3.68
CA SER A 393 13.26 -0.84 2.91
C SER A 393 13.87 -0.52 1.55
N PRO A 394 14.42 -1.50 0.81
CA PRO A 394 14.89 -1.27 -0.56
C PRO A 394 13.85 -0.58 -1.45
N ILE A 395 12.57 -0.88 -1.28
CA ILE A 395 11.47 -0.28 -2.07
C ILE A 395 11.27 1.17 -1.68
N GLY A 396 11.13 1.45 -0.38
CA GLY A 396 10.89 2.81 0.08
C GLY A 396 12.05 3.74 -0.21
N MET A 397 13.29 3.25 -0.12
CA MET A 397 14.48 4.08 -0.39
C MET A 397 14.67 4.35 -1.89
N GLN A 398 14.34 3.38 -2.73
CA GLN A 398 14.30 3.58 -4.18
C GLN A 398 13.13 4.50 -4.59
N ALA A 399 11.97 4.36 -3.95
CA ALA A 399 10.82 5.23 -4.15
C ALA A 399 11.11 6.67 -3.73
N LEU A 400 11.82 6.88 -2.61
CA LEU A 400 12.33 8.19 -2.20
C LEU A 400 13.25 8.80 -3.27
N THR A 401 14.19 8.01 -3.79
CA THR A 401 15.11 8.47 -4.82
C THR A 401 14.36 8.83 -6.11
N LEU A 402 13.36 8.03 -6.49
CA LEU A 402 12.50 8.28 -7.64
C LEU A 402 11.63 9.54 -7.47
N ALA A 403 11.03 9.72 -6.30
CA ALA A 403 10.19 10.87 -5.98
C ALA A 403 10.98 12.18 -6.11
N VAL A 404 12.23 12.19 -5.65
CA VAL A 404 13.11 13.36 -5.75
C VAL A 404 13.66 13.56 -7.17
N SER A 405 13.98 12.49 -7.89
CA SER A 405 14.57 12.59 -9.23
C SER A 405 13.59 13.02 -10.32
N ARG A 406 12.28 12.96 -10.05
CA ARG A 406 11.21 13.25 -11.02
C ARG A 406 10.36 14.44 -10.61
N SER A 407 9.85 15.13 -11.63
CA SER A 407 8.72 16.05 -11.45
C SER A 407 7.43 15.26 -11.24
N ALA A 408 6.51 15.80 -10.43
CA ALA A 408 5.14 15.31 -10.26
C ALA A 408 4.36 15.24 -11.59
N TYR A 409 4.76 16.04 -12.59
CA TYR A 409 4.14 16.07 -13.91
C TYR A 409 4.88 15.21 -14.93
N ALA A 410 5.89 14.42 -14.53
CA ALA A 410 6.77 13.72 -15.47
C ALA A 410 6.04 12.74 -16.42
N ASP A 411 4.84 12.29 -16.04
CA ASP A 411 4.02 11.38 -16.84
C ASP A 411 2.99 12.08 -17.75
N GLU A 412 2.90 13.41 -17.69
CA GLU A 412 2.08 14.18 -18.62
C GLU A 412 2.61 14.05 -20.06
N ALA A 413 1.70 13.95 -21.03
CA ALA A 413 2.03 13.72 -22.44
C ALA A 413 3.04 14.75 -22.99
N GLU A 414 2.91 16.01 -22.57
CA GLU A 414 3.83 17.10 -22.93
C GLU A 414 5.23 16.91 -22.34
N CYS A 415 5.33 16.38 -21.12
CA CYS A 415 6.61 16.09 -20.47
C CYS A 415 7.32 14.89 -21.11
N GLN A 416 6.56 13.89 -21.57
CA GLN A 416 7.08 12.70 -22.24
C GLN A 416 7.52 12.98 -23.68
N ALA A 417 6.76 13.80 -24.42
CA ALA A 417 7.04 14.11 -25.82
C ALA A 417 8.15 15.17 -26.00
N ALA A 418 8.36 16.05 -25.02
CA ALA A 418 9.32 17.14 -25.15
C ALA A 418 10.78 16.66 -25.01
N ALA A 419 11.62 17.08 -25.97
CA ALA A 419 13.07 16.95 -25.88
C ALA A 419 13.62 17.73 -24.67
N PRO A 420 14.74 17.31 -24.05
CA PRO A 420 15.26 17.94 -22.82
C PRO A 420 15.45 19.46 -22.92
N ALA A 421 15.85 19.99 -24.08
CA ALA A 421 16.11 21.42 -24.29
C ALA A 421 14.83 22.26 -24.45
N SER A 422 13.70 21.64 -24.81
CA SER A 422 12.41 22.31 -25.02
C SER A 422 11.35 21.86 -24.00
N ARG A 423 11.78 21.18 -22.94
CA ARG A 423 10.90 20.60 -21.93
C ARG A 423 10.29 21.72 -21.07
N PRO A 424 8.96 21.72 -20.84
CA PRO A 424 8.33 22.72 -19.97
C PRO A 424 8.98 22.75 -18.58
N ALA A 425 9.03 23.92 -17.96
CA ALA A 425 9.66 24.09 -16.64
C ALA A 425 9.03 23.16 -15.57
N ALA A 426 7.71 22.96 -15.63
CA ALA A 426 6.98 22.03 -14.77
C ALA A 426 7.47 20.58 -14.89
N CYS A 427 8.04 20.19 -16.03
CA CYS A 427 8.55 18.85 -16.28
C CYS A 427 10.04 18.69 -15.91
N SER A 428 10.72 19.76 -15.47
CA SER A 428 12.17 19.73 -15.24
C SER A 428 12.53 18.68 -14.17
N PRO A 429 13.51 17.79 -14.41
CA PRO A 429 13.98 16.85 -13.38
C PRO A 429 14.96 17.51 -12.40
N GLY A 430 15.49 18.70 -12.73
CA GLY A 430 16.55 19.38 -11.98
C GLY A 430 16.19 19.75 -10.54
N PHE A 431 17.14 19.53 -9.63
CA PHE A 431 17.01 19.85 -8.21
C PHE A 431 18.38 20.18 -7.59
N SER A 432 18.35 20.81 -6.42
CA SER A 432 19.50 21.06 -5.55
C SER A 432 19.25 20.43 -4.19
N ALA A 433 20.29 19.97 -3.52
CA ALA A 433 20.17 19.33 -2.21
C ALA A 433 21.28 19.77 -1.26
N SER A 434 20.96 19.82 0.03
CA SER A 434 21.90 20.07 1.12
C SER A 434 21.68 19.04 2.22
N LEU A 435 22.75 18.41 2.67
CA LEU A 435 22.72 17.44 3.77
C LEU A 435 23.41 18.05 4.99
N LYS A 436 22.76 17.97 6.15
CA LYS A 436 23.26 18.45 7.43
C LYS A 436 23.25 17.32 8.44
N THR A 437 24.27 17.29 9.30
CA THR A 437 24.28 16.42 10.47
C THR A 437 23.90 17.26 11.70
N ILE A 438 22.98 16.76 12.50
CA ILE A 438 22.54 17.38 13.76
C ILE A 438 22.74 16.35 14.86
N ARG A 439 23.56 16.67 15.87
CA ARG A 439 23.78 15.78 17.00
C ARG A 439 22.78 16.06 18.12
N GLU A 440 21.97 15.08 18.50
CA GLU A 440 21.15 15.16 19.70
C GLU A 440 21.97 14.76 20.93
N ILE A 441 21.93 15.58 21.98
CA ILE A 441 22.64 15.37 23.25
C ILE A 441 21.67 15.44 24.44
N PRO A 442 21.99 14.79 25.58
CA PRO A 442 21.16 14.85 26.79
C PRO A 442 20.90 16.25 27.37
#